data_AF-A0A966J691-F1
#
_entry.id   AF-A0A966J691-F1
#
_cell.length_a   1.000
_cell.length_b   1.000
_cell.length_c   1.000
_cell.angle_alpha   90.00
_cell.angle_beta   90.00
_cell.angle_gamma   90.00
#
_symmetry.space_group_name_H-M   'P 1'
#
loop_
_entity.id
_entity.type
_entity.pdbx_description
1 polymer ?
#
loop_
_entity_poly.entity_id
_entity_poly.type
_entity_poly.pdbx_seq_one_letter_code
_entity_poly.pdbx_strand_id
1 'polypeptide(L)'
;MTGLADLLTLAGFAQVDVPVQAPPVVATELAATLLQGAITTGVAVLCAHLFVRYRRPWFGWFALAWGVYVARLLCILSFLLSGQRVWLYWHQVTTGWTALALLWAALVFLRQPRARPAYLLLALFPLTWSYIAIYVLDHFLWAALPAVLFLSGATAWTGWVFFRHYTITGSMGARLLAMSFALWGLHHLDYPFLRAQGAWTPWGYYLDISFELLVAAGLVLLVLDDLGRGVRALSALSGDLQRRTNDTQPLDVLLSRPLALSGVRG
;
A
#
# COMPACT_ATOMS: atom_id res chain seq x y z
N MET A 1 20.20 35.83 29.33
CA MET A 1 20.12 34.92 28.15
C MET A 1 19.65 33.54 28.59
N THR A 2 18.52 33.47 29.30
CA THR A 2 18.03 32.30 30.05
C THR A 2 16.53 32.14 29.80
N GLY A 3 16.13 32.08 28.53
CA GLY A 3 14.71 32.04 28.15
C GLY A 3 14.39 31.21 26.91
N LEU A 4 15.40 30.57 26.29
CA LEU A 4 15.23 29.73 25.11
C LEU A 4 15.43 28.23 25.40
N ALA A 5 16.10 27.89 26.50
CA ALA A 5 16.25 26.49 26.95
C ALA A 5 14.98 25.96 27.63
N ASP A 6 14.25 26.81 28.36
CA ASP A 6 13.06 26.41 29.13
C ASP A 6 11.78 26.28 28.27
N LEU A 7 11.80 26.77 27.03
CA LEU A 7 10.68 26.62 26.09
C LEU A 7 10.68 25.26 25.36
N LEU A 8 11.82 24.58 25.35
CA LEU A 8 11.94 23.23 24.78
C LEU A 8 11.61 22.12 25.78
N THR A 9 11.60 22.41 27.08
CA THR A 9 11.23 21.47 28.15
C THR A 9 9.73 21.41 28.43
N LEU A 10 8.93 22.35 27.93
CA LEU A 10 7.47 22.38 28.09
C LEU A 10 6.71 21.59 27.01
N ALA A 11 7.37 21.18 25.93
CA ALA A 11 6.85 20.18 25.01
C ALA A 11 7.25 18.80 25.52
N GLY A 12 6.36 18.15 26.28
CA GLY A 12 6.54 16.82 26.87
C GLY A 12 6.75 15.70 25.83
N PHE A 13 7.84 15.76 25.09
CA PHE A 13 8.45 14.59 24.50
C PHE A 13 9.09 13.84 25.64
N ALA A 14 8.49 12.71 26.01
CA ALA A 14 9.10 11.72 26.87
C ALA A 14 10.55 11.55 26.41
N GLN A 15 11.48 11.92 27.29
CA GLN A 15 12.88 11.60 27.13
C GLN A 15 12.94 10.07 27.16
N VAL A 16 12.88 9.45 25.97
CA VAL A 16 13.07 8.02 25.82
C VAL A 16 14.51 7.79 26.24
N ASP A 17 14.69 7.28 27.45
CA ASP A 17 15.98 6.77 27.91
C ASP A 17 16.37 5.63 26.97
N VAL A 18 17.05 5.96 25.88
CA VAL A 18 17.65 4.99 24.97
C VAL A 18 18.72 4.28 25.79
N PRO A 19 18.58 2.98 26.08
CA PRO A 19 19.53 2.26 26.90
C PRO A 19 20.93 2.38 26.29
N VAL A 20 21.89 2.67 27.16
CA VAL A 20 23.32 2.73 26.88
C VAL A 20 23.75 1.54 26.02
N GLN A 21 24.04 1.82 24.74
CA GLN A 21 24.54 0.92 23.70
C GLN A 21 23.79 -0.42 23.55
N ALA A 22 22.64 -0.38 22.87
CA ALA A 22 22.07 -1.58 22.27
C ALA A 22 23.12 -2.28 21.36
N PRO A 23 23.13 -3.62 21.29
CA PRO A 23 24.00 -4.36 20.37
C PRO A 23 23.89 -3.78 18.94
N PRO A 24 24.99 -3.73 18.15
CA PRO A 24 25.01 -3.06 16.85
C PRO A 24 23.86 -3.47 15.93
N VAL A 25 23.48 -4.76 15.96
CA VAL A 25 22.37 -5.31 15.17
C VAL A 25 21.03 -4.67 15.56
N VAL A 26 20.74 -4.53 16.86
CA VAL A 26 19.50 -3.91 17.36
C VAL A 26 19.46 -2.43 16.99
N ALA A 27 20.59 -1.72 17.08
CA ALA A 27 20.67 -0.33 16.67
C ALA A 27 20.39 -0.16 15.16
N THR A 28 20.92 -1.05 14.31
CA THR A 28 20.64 -1.02 12.87
C THR A 28 19.18 -1.35 12.53
N GLU A 29 18.56 -2.31 13.22
CA GLU A 29 17.14 -2.62 13.03
C GLU A 29 16.24 -1.47 13.47
N LEU A 30 16.58 -0.80 14.58
CA LEU A 30 15.85 0.38 15.06
C LEU A 30 15.91 1.51 14.04
N ALA A 31 17.11 1.84 13.53
CA ALA A 31 17.29 2.88 12.52
C ALA A 31 16.53 2.56 11.22
N ALA A 32 16.61 1.31 10.75
CA ALA A 32 15.89 0.87 9.55
C ALA A 32 14.37 0.93 9.74
N THR A 33 13.86 0.52 10.90
CA THR A 33 12.43 0.60 11.25
C THR A 33 11.93 2.04 11.27
N LEU A 34 12.72 2.97 11.82
CA LEU A 34 12.37 4.39 11.86
C LEU A 34 12.36 5.02 10.47
N LEU A 35 13.38 4.71 9.65
CA LEU A 35 13.44 5.19 8.26
C LEU A 35 12.23 4.68 7.46
N GLN A 36 11.93 3.38 7.57
CA GLN A 36 10.76 2.81 6.92
C GLN A 36 9.49 3.48 7.44
N GLY A 37 9.33 3.65 8.75
CA GLY A 37 8.19 4.34 9.35
C GLY A 37 7.96 5.74 8.82
N ALA A 38 9.03 6.53 8.65
CA ALA A 38 8.94 7.86 8.05
C ALA A 38 8.47 7.82 6.59
N ILE A 39 9.02 6.90 5.79
CA ILE A 39 8.65 6.73 4.38
C ILE A 39 7.21 6.24 4.25
N THR A 40 6.82 5.18 4.96
CA THR A 40 5.46 4.64 4.96
C THR A 40 4.44 5.71 5.38
N THR A 41 4.78 6.54 6.38
CA THR A 41 3.94 7.68 6.79
C THR A 41 3.81 8.70 5.66
N GLY A 42 4.90 9.02 4.97
CA GLY A 42 4.87 9.88 3.78
C GLY A 42 3.95 9.35 2.68
N VAL A 43 4.00 8.03 2.41
CA VAL A 43 3.11 7.38 1.44
C VAL A 43 1.64 7.41 1.90
N ALA A 44 1.38 7.20 3.19
CA ALA A 44 0.04 7.31 3.77
C ALA A 44 -0.53 8.73 3.59
N VAL A 45 0.27 9.76 3.90
CA VAL A 45 -0.09 11.18 3.74
C VAL A 45 -0.32 11.52 2.26
N LEU A 46 0.53 11.03 1.36
CA LEU A 46 0.33 11.19 -0.09
C LEU A 46 -1.01 10.62 -0.53
N CYS A 47 -1.34 9.38 -0.12
CA CYS A 47 -2.61 8.74 -0.47
C CYS A 47 -3.81 9.48 0.14
N ALA A 48 -3.70 9.96 1.37
CA ALA A 48 -4.73 10.75 2.02
C ALA A 48 -4.95 12.09 1.29
N HIS A 49 -3.88 12.77 0.89
CA HIS A 49 -3.95 13.98 0.10
C HIS A 49 -4.60 13.74 -1.27
N LEU A 50 -4.23 12.66 -1.97
CA LEU A 50 -4.88 12.25 -3.22
C LEU A 50 -6.37 11.95 -3.02
N PHE A 51 -6.75 11.34 -1.90
CA PHE A 51 -8.16 11.11 -1.55
C PHE A 51 -8.92 12.42 -1.34
N VAL A 52 -8.37 13.37 -0.58
CA VAL A 52 -8.99 14.68 -0.36
C VAL A 52 -9.15 15.45 -1.68
N ARG A 53 -8.12 15.40 -2.53
CA ARG A 53 -8.08 16.14 -3.80
C ARG A 53 -8.99 15.56 -4.88
N TYR A 54 -8.96 14.25 -5.09
CA TYR A 54 -9.66 13.58 -6.20
C TYR A 54 -10.96 12.87 -5.78
N ARG A 55 -11.20 12.70 -4.47
CA ARG A 55 -12.39 12.06 -3.88
C ARG A 55 -12.68 10.67 -4.46
N ARG A 56 -11.66 9.96 -4.97
CA ARG A 56 -11.80 8.59 -5.45
C ARG A 56 -11.60 7.61 -4.29
N PRO A 57 -12.54 6.68 -4.03
CA PRO A 57 -12.55 5.87 -2.82
C PRO A 57 -11.32 4.98 -2.66
N TRP A 58 -10.72 4.52 -3.77
CA TRP A 58 -9.55 3.65 -3.74
C TRP A 58 -8.30 4.34 -3.15
N PHE A 59 -8.14 5.67 -3.29
CA PHE A 59 -7.07 6.40 -2.60
C PHE A 59 -7.25 6.40 -1.08
N GLY A 60 -8.50 6.51 -0.61
CA GLY A 60 -8.81 6.43 0.82
C GLY A 60 -8.46 5.05 1.39
N TRP A 61 -8.72 3.98 0.63
CA TRP A 61 -8.32 2.63 1.03
C TRP A 61 -6.81 2.41 1.02
N PHE A 62 -6.08 3.00 0.06
CA PHE A 62 -4.61 3.00 0.13
C PHE A 62 -4.10 3.77 1.35
N ALA A 63 -4.65 4.95 1.64
CA ALA A 63 -4.28 5.71 2.83
C ALA A 63 -4.51 4.91 4.12
N LEU A 64 -5.64 4.21 4.21
CA LEU A 64 -5.92 3.30 5.34
C LEU A 64 -4.89 2.16 5.40
N ALA A 65 -4.60 1.52 4.27
CA ALA A 65 -3.65 0.41 4.22
C ALA A 65 -2.25 0.82 4.70
N TRP A 66 -1.75 1.96 4.22
CA TRP A 66 -0.47 2.52 4.68
C TRP A 66 -0.53 2.97 6.14
N GLY A 67 -1.67 3.49 6.61
CA GLY A 67 -1.86 3.79 8.04
C GLY A 67 -1.80 2.55 8.93
N VAL A 68 -2.38 1.42 8.50
CA VAL A 68 -2.26 0.13 9.19
C VAL A 68 -0.81 -0.38 9.15
N TYR A 69 -0.07 -0.11 8.07
CA TYR A 69 1.36 -0.41 8.02
C TYR A 69 2.16 0.46 9.01
N VAL A 70 1.87 1.76 9.12
CA VAL A 70 2.49 2.59 10.16
C VAL A 70 2.23 2.00 11.56
N ALA A 71 1.00 1.54 11.83
CA ALA A 71 0.69 0.84 13.09
C ALA A 71 1.50 -0.46 13.26
N ARG A 72 1.71 -1.24 12.19
CA ARG A 72 2.61 -2.42 12.19
C ARG A 72 4.04 -2.07 12.59
N LEU A 73 4.56 -0.95 12.10
CA LEU A 73 5.91 -0.47 12.40
C LEU A 73 6.03 0.02 13.84
N LEU A 74 5.00 0.70 14.35
CA LEU A 74 4.92 1.08 15.77
C LEU A 74 4.86 -0.15 16.69
N CYS A 75 4.18 -1.23 16.28
CA CYS A 75 4.15 -2.48 17.04
C CYS A 75 5.53 -3.13 17.12
N ILE A 76 6.26 -3.29 15.99
CA ILE A 76 7.60 -3.89 16.05
C ILE A 76 8.59 -3.00 16.79
N LEU A 77 8.50 -1.67 16.64
CA LEU A 77 9.28 -0.72 17.42
C LEU A 77 9.03 -0.90 18.93
N SER A 78 7.77 -0.99 19.34
CA SER A 78 7.39 -1.22 20.73
C SER A 78 7.87 -2.58 21.25
N PHE A 79 7.87 -3.61 20.42
CA PHE A 79 8.44 -4.91 20.75
C PHE A 79 9.95 -4.83 20.98
N LEU A 80 10.69 -4.16 20.08
CA LEU A 80 12.14 -4.00 20.19
C LEU A 80 12.53 -3.23 21.47
N LEU A 81 11.71 -2.26 21.89
CA LEU A 81 11.97 -1.45 23.10
C LEU A 81 11.54 -2.13 24.40
N SER A 82 10.45 -2.92 24.39
CA SER A 82 9.85 -3.47 25.61
C SER A 82 10.01 -4.98 25.81
N GLY A 83 10.34 -5.72 24.74
CA GLY A 83 10.37 -7.20 24.73
C GLY A 83 9.02 -7.88 24.91
N GLN A 84 7.90 -7.14 25.03
CA GLN A 84 6.61 -7.72 25.35
C GLN A 84 5.97 -8.41 24.12
N ARG A 85 5.63 -9.70 24.26
CA ARG A 85 5.07 -10.52 23.18
C ARG A 85 3.75 -9.99 22.59
N VAL A 86 2.99 -9.19 23.35
CA VAL A 86 1.75 -8.57 22.88
C VAL A 86 1.98 -7.67 21.66
N TRP A 87 3.12 -6.98 21.60
CA TRP A 87 3.48 -6.14 20.47
C TRP A 87 3.84 -6.96 19.23
N LEU A 88 4.46 -8.12 19.42
CA LEU A 88 4.76 -9.05 18.34
C LEU A 88 3.47 -9.66 17.77
N TYR A 89 2.49 -9.97 18.62
CA TYR A 89 1.15 -10.37 18.18
C TYR A 89 0.49 -9.29 17.32
N TRP A 90 0.40 -8.05 17.81
CA TRP A 90 -0.22 -6.96 17.05
C TRP A 90 0.54 -6.61 15.78
N HIS A 91 1.87 -6.76 15.77
CA HIS A 91 2.68 -6.66 14.56
C HIS A 91 2.26 -7.68 13.50
N GLN A 92 2.07 -8.95 13.85
CA GLN A 92 1.62 -9.97 12.89
C GLN A 92 0.19 -9.70 12.39
N VAL A 93 -0.72 -9.31 13.28
CA VAL A 93 -2.11 -8.97 12.91
C VAL A 93 -2.16 -7.83 11.91
N THR A 94 -1.48 -6.71 12.23
CA THR A 94 -1.43 -5.53 11.38
C THR A 94 -0.69 -5.78 10.06
N THR A 95 0.25 -6.72 10.02
CA THR A 95 0.87 -7.19 8.77
C THR A 95 -0.16 -7.82 7.84
N GLY A 96 -0.96 -8.77 8.34
CA GLY A 96 -2.01 -9.40 7.54
C GLY A 96 -3.11 -8.41 7.12
N TRP A 97 -3.51 -7.50 8.01
CA TRP A 97 -4.49 -6.47 7.68
C TRP A 97 -3.99 -5.45 6.66
N THR A 98 -2.70 -5.09 6.69
CA THR A 98 -2.10 -4.23 5.65
C THR A 98 -2.24 -4.88 4.28
N ALA A 99 -1.90 -6.17 4.15
CA ALA A 99 -1.99 -6.90 2.89
C ALA A 99 -3.44 -6.96 2.36
N LEU A 100 -4.40 -7.21 3.25
CA LEU A 100 -5.82 -7.20 2.91
C LEU A 100 -6.31 -5.82 2.50
N ALA A 101 -5.88 -4.76 3.21
CA ALA A 101 -6.28 -3.39 2.90
C ALA A 101 -5.72 -2.93 1.55
N LEU A 102 -4.47 -3.28 1.22
CA LEU A 102 -3.87 -3.04 -0.10
C LEU A 102 -4.64 -3.77 -1.20
N LEU A 103 -4.93 -5.06 -1.00
CA LEU A 103 -5.71 -5.85 -1.94
C LEU A 103 -7.11 -5.28 -2.14
N TRP A 104 -7.77 -4.89 -1.04
CA TRP A 104 -9.09 -4.28 -1.10
C TRP A 104 -9.05 -2.93 -1.85
N ALA A 105 -8.04 -2.09 -1.59
CA ALA A 105 -7.83 -0.84 -2.31
C ALA A 105 -7.71 -1.08 -3.83
N ALA A 106 -6.94 -2.10 -4.24
CA ALA A 106 -6.80 -2.48 -5.63
C ALA A 106 -8.10 -3.02 -6.24
N LEU A 107 -8.88 -3.82 -5.50
CA LEU A 107 -10.18 -4.30 -5.96
C LEU A 107 -11.20 -3.17 -6.12
N VAL A 108 -11.21 -2.20 -5.20
CA VAL A 108 -12.03 -0.98 -5.30
C VAL A 108 -11.62 -0.15 -6.51
N PHE A 109 -10.33 -0.06 -6.80
CA PHE A 109 -9.82 0.57 -8.02
C PHE A 109 -10.35 -0.11 -9.29
N LEU A 110 -10.32 -1.44 -9.38
CA LEU A 110 -10.70 -2.16 -10.61
C LEU A 110 -12.21 -2.28 -10.82
N ARG A 111 -13.00 -2.58 -9.78
CA ARG A 111 -14.41 -3.02 -9.94
C ARG A 111 -15.43 -2.42 -8.97
N GLN A 112 -15.02 -1.60 -8.00
CA GLN A 112 -15.89 -1.09 -6.92
C GLN A 112 -16.82 -2.17 -6.33
N PRO A 113 -16.27 -3.27 -5.78
CA PRO A 113 -17.07 -4.37 -5.27
C PRO A 113 -17.95 -3.93 -4.09
N ARG A 114 -19.15 -4.48 -4.00
CA ARG A 114 -19.98 -4.35 -2.79
C ARG A 114 -19.34 -5.14 -1.66
N ALA A 115 -19.17 -4.50 -0.50
CA ALA A 115 -18.69 -5.18 0.69
C ALA A 115 -19.66 -6.31 1.06
N ARG A 116 -19.14 -7.54 1.16
CA ARG A 116 -19.90 -8.70 1.63
C ARG A 116 -19.38 -9.09 3.01
N PRO A 117 -20.24 -9.49 3.95
CA PRO A 117 -19.82 -9.92 5.28
C PRO A 117 -18.85 -11.12 5.23
N ALA A 118 -18.91 -11.93 4.17
CA ALA A 118 -17.94 -13.00 3.93
C ALA A 118 -16.47 -12.52 3.90
N TYR A 119 -16.20 -11.26 3.51
CA TYR A 119 -14.84 -10.71 3.54
C TYR A 119 -14.31 -10.50 4.97
N LEU A 120 -15.20 -10.42 5.98
CA LEU A 120 -14.79 -10.39 7.38
C LEU A 120 -14.09 -11.68 7.79
N LEU A 121 -14.44 -12.83 7.18
CA LEU A 121 -13.75 -14.10 7.45
C LEU A 121 -12.27 -14.03 7.07
N LEU A 122 -11.94 -13.33 5.98
CA LEU A 122 -10.55 -13.09 5.59
C LEU A 122 -9.83 -12.20 6.61
N ALA A 123 -10.52 -11.19 7.17
CA ALA A 123 -9.95 -10.32 8.19
C ALA A 123 -9.75 -11.00 9.55
N LEU A 124 -10.47 -12.10 9.83
CA LEU A 124 -10.27 -12.92 11.02
C LEU A 124 -9.03 -13.79 10.94
N PHE A 125 -8.60 -14.19 9.74
CA PHE A 125 -7.41 -15.05 9.57
C PHE A 125 -6.14 -14.46 10.22
N PRO A 126 -5.75 -13.19 9.98
CA PRO A 126 -4.60 -12.59 10.65
C PRO A 126 -4.73 -12.59 12.18
N LEU A 127 -5.94 -12.41 12.74
CA LEU A 127 -6.16 -12.41 14.18
C LEU A 127 -5.94 -13.81 14.79
N THR A 128 -6.58 -14.83 14.21
CA THR A 128 -6.52 -16.19 14.73
C THR A 128 -5.16 -16.81 14.52
N TRP A 129 -4.58 -16.64 13.33
CA TRP A 129 -3.29 -17.22 13.01
C TRP A 129 -2.16 -16.58 13.83
N SER A 130 -2.17 -15.25 14.01
CA SER A 130 -1.14 -14.58 14.84
C SER A 130 -1.17 -15.06 16.28
N TYR A 131 -2.34 -15.38 16.82
CA TYR A 131 -2.44 -15.93 18.17
C TYR A 131 -1.79 -17.32 18.26
N ILE A 132 -2.11 -18.21 17.31
CA ILE A 132 -1.54 -19.55 17.24
C ILE A 132 -0.02 -19.49 17.04
N ALA A 133 0.44 -18.64 16.12
CA ALA A 133 1.85 -18.49 15.78
C ALA A 133 2.71 -17.95 16.94
N ILE A 134 2.17 -17.08 17.80
CA ILE A 134 2.92 -16.43 18.88
C ILE A 134 2.82 -17.18 20.22
N TYR A 135 1.66 -17.77 20.53
CA TYR A 135 1.39 -18.31 21.87
C TYR A 135 1.29 -19.84 21.93
N VAL A 136 1.10 -20.51 20.78
CA VAL A 136 0.84 -21.96 20.76
C VAL A 136 1.98 -22.73 20.09
N LEU A 137 2.57 -22.18 19.02
CA LEU A 137 3.60 -22.86 18.25
C LEU A 137 5.02 -22.52 18.73
N ASP A 138 5.80 -23.55 19.01
CA ASP A 138 7.24 -23.41 19.32
C ASP A 138 8.12 -23.46 18.05
N HIS A 139 7.59 -24.01 16.96
CA HIS A 139 8.36 -24.22 15.72
C HIS A 139 8.19 -23.06 14.73
N PHE A 140 9.28 -22.29 14.54
CA PHE A 140 9.29 -21.07 13.69
C PHE A 140 8.71 -21.27 12.29
N LEU A 141 9.10 -22.32 11.57
CA LEU A 141 8.63 -22.54 10.19
C LEU A 141 7.11 -22.72 10.12
N TRP A 142 6.52 -23.47 11.04
CA TRP A 142 5.07 -23.69 11.09
C TRP A 142 4.31 -22.43 11.49
N ALA A 143 4.89 -21.62 12.37
CA ALA A 143 4.34 -20.32 12.74
C ALA A 143 4.37 -19.33 11.56
N ALA A 144 5.48 -19.27 10.83
CA ALA A 144 5.72 -18.29 9.76
C ALA A 144 5.04 -18.66 8.43
N LEU A 145 5.04 -19.93 8.03
CA LEU A 145 4.69 -20.34 6.68
C LEU A 145 3.27 -19.91 6.25
N PRO A 146 2.19 -20.13 7.04
CA PRO A 146 0.86 -19.73 6.59
C PRO A 146 0.67 -18.22 6.54
N ALA A 147 1.29 -17.48 7.47
CA ALA A 147 1.28 -16.01 7.45
C ALA A 147 2.00 -15.46 6.21
N VAL A 148 3.17 -16.02 5.88
CA VAL A 148 3.97 -15.62 4.72
C VAL A 148 3.24 -15.93 3.42
N LEU A 149 2.68 -17.14 3.26
CA LEU A 149 1.91 -17.49 2.06
C LEU A 149 0.69 -16.60 1.88
N PHE A 150 0.00 -16.27 2.96
CA PHE A 150 -1.12 -15.34 2.93
C PHE A 150 -0.69 -13.92 2.51
N LEU A 151 0.35 -13.38 3.15
CA LEU A 151 0.91 -12.06 2.86
C LEU A 151 1.39 -11.97 1.41
N SER A 152 2.20 -12.94 0.96
CA SER A 152 2.70 -13.04 -0.41
C SER A 152 1.55 -13.15 -1.40
N GLY A 153 0.57 -14.02 -1.15
CA GLY A 153 -0.58 -14.22 -2.01
C GLY A 153 -1.42 -12.95 -2.17
N ALA A 154 -1.77 -12.30 -1.06
CA ALA A 154 -2.56 -11.06 -1.09
C ALA A 154 -1.81 -9.91 -1.78
N THR A 155 -0.51 -9.76 -1.51
CA THR A 155 0.34 -8.72 -2.13
C THR A 155 0.52 -8.98 -3.63
N ALA A 156 0.86 -10.21 -4.03
CA ALA A 156 1.00 -10.57 -5.45
C ALA A 156 -0.33 -10.44 -6.20
N TRP A 157 -1.46 -10.78 -5.58
CA TRP A 157 -2.77 -10.59 -6.20
C TRP A 157 -3.12 -9.11 -6.38
N THR A 158 -2.68 -8.24 -5.47
CA THR A 158 -2.77 -6.78 -5.68
C THR A 158 -2.02 -6.38 -6.95
N GLY A 159 -0.82 -6.93 -7.17
CA GLY A 159 -0.07 -6.75 -8.41
C GLY A 159 -0.82 -7.27 -9.65
N TRP A 160 -1.44 -8.44 -9.56
CA TRP A 160 -2.27 -8.99 -10.63
C TRP A 160 -3.45 -8.08 -11.01
N VAL A 161 -4.09 -7.43 -10.02
CA VAL A 161 -5.18 -6.47 -10.28
C VAL A 161 -4.69 -5.30 -11.13
N PHE A 162 -3.51 -4.74 -10.82
CA PHE A 162 -2.93 -3.66 -11.63
C PHE A 162 -2.40 -4.16 -12.98
N PHE A 163 -1.89 -5.39 -13.06
CA PHE A 163 -1.49 -6.00 -14.32
C PHE A 163 -2.66 -6.07 -15.30
N ARG A 164 -3.85 -6.49 -14.82
CA ARG A 164 -5.07 -6.50 -15.64
C ARG A 164 -5.47 -5.11 -16.11
N HIS A 165 -5.31 -4.09 -15.28
CA HIS A 165 -5.57 -2.71 -15.69
C HIS A 165 -4.57 -2.24 -16.76
N TYR A 166 -3.30 -2.60 -16.59
CA TYR A 166 -2.24 -2.33 -17.57
C TYR A 166 -2.55 -2.97 -18.92
N THR A 167 -2.97 -4.24 -18.97
CA THR A 167 -3.30 -4.92 -20.24
C THR A 167 -4.44 -4.26 -21.01
N ILE A 168 -5.31 -3.51 -20.33
CA ILE A 168 -6.45 -2.80 -20.94
C ILE A 168 -6.06 -1.38 -21.37
N THR A 169 -5.27 -0.67 -20.56
CA THR A 169 -5.02 0.77 -20.72
C THR A 169 -3.65 1.14 -21.26
N GLY A 170 -2.66 0.23 -21.16
CA GLY A 170 -1.26 0.52 -21.43
C GLY A 170 -0.60 1.51 -20.45
N SER A 171 -1.24 1.81 -19.30
CA SER A 171 -0.72 2.79 -18.34
C SER A 171 0.64 2.39 -17.75
N MET A 172 1.59 3.32 -17.78
CA MET A 172 2.91 3.14 -17.18
C MET A 172 2.82 3.02 -15.65
N GLY A 173 1.96 3.83 -15.03
CA GLY A 173 1.69 3.75 -13.58
C GLY A 173 1.15 2.39 -13.18
N ALA A 174 0.19 1.84 -13.93
CA ALA A 174 -0.36 0.51 -13.68
C ALA A 174 0.69 -0.59 -13.85
N ARG A 175 1.59 -0.48 -14.84
CA ARG A 175 2.70 -1.41 -15.04
C ARG A 175 3.66 -1.40 -13.84
N LEU A 176 4.03 -0.21 -13.37
CA LEU A 176 4.94 -0.07 -12.24
C LEU A 176 4.33 -0.65 -10.96
N LEU A 177 3.04 -0.37 -10.69
CA LEU A 177 2.32 -0.96 -9.56
C LEU A 177 2.25 -2.48 -9.64
N ALA A 178 1.95 -3.02 -10.81
CA ALA A 178 1.89 -4.47 -11.04
C ALA A 178 3.23 -5.14 -10.72
N MET A 179 4.33 -4.60 -11.26
CA MET A 179 5.69 -5.12 -11.00
C MET A 179 6.07 -4.98 -9.54
N SER A 180 5.82 -3.83 -8.92
CA SER A 180 6.20 -3.55 -7.53
C SER A 180 5.51 -4.51 -6.58
N PHE A 181 4.19 -4.69 -6.68
CA PHE A 181 3.45 -5.60 -5.81
C PHE A 181 3.77 -7.08 -6.08
N ALA A 182 4.02 -7.48 -7.33
CA ALA A 182 4.41 -8.85 -7.64
C ALA A 182 5.78 -9.19 -7.06
N LEU A 183 6.77 -8.32 -7.26
CA LEU A 183 8.13 -8.50 -6.71
C LEU A 183 8.13 -8.41 -5.19
N TRP A 184 7.34 -7.52 -4.60
CA TRP A 184 7.22 -7.42 -3.15
C TRP A 184 6.54 -8.66 -2.54
N GLY A 185 5.49 -9.18 -3.17
CA GLY A 185 4.86 -10.44 -2.78
C GLY A 185 5.82 -11.63 -2.85
N LEU A 186 6.68 -11.67 -3.87
CA LEU A 186 7.74 -12.67 -4.01
C LEU A 186 8.82 -12.50 -2.93
N HIS A 187 9.24 -11.27 -2.67
CA HIS A 187 10.20 -10.96 -1.61
C HIS A 187 9.75 -11.53 -0.27
N HIS A 188 8.49 -11.37 0.12
CA HIS A 188 7.99 -11.95 1.39
C HIS A 188 8.23 -13.48 1.54
N LEU A 189 8.32 -14.25 0.45
CA LEU A 189 8.55 -15.70 0.50
C LEU A 189 9.97 -16.08 0.94
N ASP A 190 10.92 -15.16 0.85
CA ASP A 190 12.30 -15.41 1.26
C ASP A 190 12.48 -15.39 2.80
N TYR A 191 11.50 -14.80 3.51
CA TYR A 191 11.54 -14.58 4.96
C TYR A 191 11.84 -15.83 5.79
N PRO A 192 11.16 -16.99 5.59
CA PRO A 192 11.42 -18.17 6.41
C PRO A 192 12.84 -18.72 6.26
N PHE A 193 13.44 -18.55 5.09
CA PHE A 193 14.76 -19.11 4.78
C PHE A 193 15.88 -18.18 5.24
N LEU A 194 15.74 -16.88 4.93
CA LEU A 194 16.79 -15.89 5.20
C LEU A 194 16.84 -15.51 6.68
N ARG A 195 15.69 -15.51 7.37
CA ARG A 195 15.66 -15.26 8.81
C ARG A 195 16.20 -16.43 9.62
N ALA A 196 16.02 -17.67 9.15
CA ALA A 196 16.62 -18.85 9.80
C ALA A 196 18.16 -18.84 9.77
N GLN A 197 18.77 -18.11 8.83
CA GLN A 197 20.22 -17.99 8.68
C GLN A 197 20.82 -16.77 9.39
N GLY A 198 20.01 -15.89 9.99
CA GLY A 198 20.49 -14.71 10.74
C GLY A 198 21.19 -13.62 9.90
N ALA A 199 21.25 -13.77 8.58
CA ALA A 199 22.12 -12.99 7.69
C ALA A 199 21.44 -11.81 6.96
N TRP A 200 20.13 -11.61 7.15
CA TRP A 200 19.33 -10.71 6.30
C TRP A 200 18.75 -9.48 7.00
N THR A 201 19.06 -9.27 8.27
CA THR A 201 18.79 -8.00 8.95
C THR A 201 19.98 -7.06 8.70
N PRO A 202 19.77 -5.82 8.18
CA PRO A 202 18.51 -5.09 7.99
C PRO A 202 18.00 -5.06 6.53
N TRP A 203 18.56 -5.83 5.60
CA TRP A 203 18.25 -5.76 4.15
C TRP A 203 16.77 -5.88 3.80
N GLY A 204 15.99 -6.65 4.56
CA GLY A 204 14.53 -6.74 4.37
C GLY A 204 13.82 -5.38 4.47
N TYR A 205 14.20 -4.52 5.44
CA TYR A 205 13.62 -3.19 5.59
C TYR A 205 13.93 -2.29 4.38
N TYR A 206 15.15 -2.37 3.84
CA TYR A 206 15.55 -1.56 2.68
C TYR A 206 14.84 -2.00 1.39
N LEU A 207 14.60 -3.30 1.23
CA LEU A 207 13.79 -3.81 0.11
C LEU A 207 12.33 -3.39 0.25
N ASP A 208 11.75 -3.50 1.44
CA ASP A 208 10.39 -3.00 1.71
C ASP A 208 10.28 -1.50 1.39
N ILE A 209 11.21 -0.67 1.87
CA ILE A 209 11.28 0.76 1.54
C ILE A 209 11.30 0.98 0.02
N SER A 210 12.12 0.21 -0.70
CA SER A 210 12.23 0.34 -2.16
C SER A 210 10.90 0.03 -2.84
N PHE A 211 10.20 -1.04 -2.41
CA PHE A 211 8.88 -1.37 -2.95
C PHE A 211 7.82 -0.33 -2.58
N GLU A 212 7.82 0.19 -1.36
CA GLU A 212 6.92 1.27 -0.93
C GLU A 212 7.06 2.52 -1.80
N LEU A 213 8.31 2.93 -2.08
CA LEU A 213 8.62 4.06 -2.95
C LEU A 213 8.20 3.80 -4.40
N LEU A 214 8.44 2.59 -4.93
CA LEU A 214 8.00 2.22 -6.27
C LEU A 214 6.46 2.20 -6.38
N VAL A 215 5.76 1.74 -5.34
CA VAL A 215 4.29 1.81 -5.29
C VAL A 215 3.83 3.26 -5.24
N ALA A 216 4.42 4.11 -4.41
CA ALA A 216 4.08 5.54 -4.35
C ALA A 216 4.30 6.24 -5.70
N ALA A 217 5.44 5.98 -6.35
CA ALA A 217 5.73 6.47 -7.70
C ALA A 217 4.71 5.94 -8.72
N GLY A 218 4.36 4.66 -8.65
CA GLY A 218 3.35 4.04 -9.50
C GLY A 218 1.97 4.67 -9.35
N LEU A 219 1.56 5.02 -8.12
CA LEU A 219 0.31 5.74 -7.85
C LEU A 219 0.32 7.13 -8.49
N VAL A 220 1.42 7.89 -8.34
CA VAL A 220 1.56 9.22 -8.95
C VAL A 220 1.53 9.13 -10.48
N LEU A 221 2.29 8.21 -11.07
CA LEU A 221 2.29 7.99 -12.51
C LEU A 221 0.91 7.58 -13.03
N LEU A 222 0.17 6.76 -12.28
CA LEU A 222 -1.20 6.37 -12.64
C LEU A 222 -2.12 7.59 -12.70
N VAL A 223 -2.01 8.52 -11.73
CA VAL A 223 -2.75 9.79 -11.76
C VAL A 223 -2.37 10.64 -12.97
N LEU A 224 -1.07 10.76 -13.26
CA LEU A 224 -0.58 11.52 -14.41
C LEU A 224 -1.06 10.92 -15.75
N ASP A 225 -1.07 9.60 -15.86
CA ASP A 225 -1.58 8.88 -17.04
C ASP A 225 -3.09 9.11 -17.25
N ASP A 226 -3.88 9.12 -16.17
CA ASP A 226 -5.31 9.43 -16.20
C ASP A 226 -5.55 10.88 -16.63
N LEU A 227 -4.82 11.84 -16.06
CA LEU A 227 -4.93 13.27 -16.42
C LEU A 227 -4.54 13.51 -17.88
N GLY A 228 -3.42 12.92 -18.33
CA GLY A 228 -2.96 13.04 -19.71
C GLY A 228 -3.95 12.46 -20.71
N ARG A 229 -4.62 11.34 -20.37
CA ARG A 229 -5.71 10.79 -21.19
C ARG A 229 -6.92 11.71 -21.23
N GLY A 230 -7.31 12.29 -20.09
CA GLY A 230 -8.42 13.24 -20.02
C GLY A 230 -8.20 14.48 -20.88
N VAL A 231 -7.01 15.08 -20.81
CA VAL A 231 -6.64 16.24 -21.64
C VAL A 231 -6.71 15.89 -23.13
N ARG A 232 -6.13 14.75 -23.55
CA ARG A 232 -6.20 14.31 -24.96
C ARG A 232 -7.63 14.10 -25.45
N ALA A 233 -8.50 13.54 -24.62
CA ALA A 233 -9.91 13.34 -24.96
C ALA A 233 -10.65 14.68 -25.13
N LEU A 234 -10.40 15.65 -24.24
CA LEU A 234 -10.98 17.00 -24.35
C LEU A 234 -10.46 17.75 -25.58
N SER A 235 -9.17 17.66 -25.89
CA SER A 235 -8.59 18.27 -27.09
C SER A 235 -9.16 17.66 -28.38
N ALA A 236 -9.37 16.34 -28.42
CA ALA A 236 -10.02 15.68 -29.55
C ALA A 236 -11.47 16.16 -29.73
N LEU A 237 -12.24 16.23 -28.63
CA LEU A 237 -13.61 16.73 -28.66
C LEU A 237 -13.68 18.21 -29.11
N SER A 238 -12.77 19.05 -28.63
CA SER A 238 -12.68 20.44 -29.08
C SER A 238 -12.34 20.55 -30.57
N GLY A 239 -11.42 19.73 -31.07
CA GLY A 239 -11.07 19.68 -32.49
C GLY A 239 -12.25 19.23 -33.36
N ASP A 240 -13.02 18.24 -32.89
CA ASP A 240 -14.24 17.80 -33.57
C ASP A 240 -15.32 18.89 -33.58
N LEU A 241 -15.49 19.65 -32.49
CA LEU A 241 -16.43 20.78 -32.43
C LEU A 241 -16.01 21.95 -33.33
N GLN A 242 -14.72 22.26 -33.43
CA GLN A 242 -14.21 23.27 -34.36
C GLN A 242 -14.40 22.84 -35.82
N ARG A 243 -14.16 21.56 -36.13
CA ARG A 243 -14.43 21.00 -37.47
C ARG A 243 -15.93 21.02 -37.80
N ARG A 244 -16.81 20.77 -36.83
CA ARG A 244 -18.28 20.89 -36.94
C ARG A 244 -18.79 22.31 -37.22
N THR A 245 -18.07 23.34 -36.80
CA THR A 245 -18.47 24.74 -37.07
C THR A 245 -18.31 25.10 -38.55
N ASN A 246 -17.51 24.33 -39.30
CA ASN A 246 -17.27 24.51 -40.72
C ASN A 246 -18.16 23.65 -41.65
N ASP A 247 -18.90 22.66 -41.13
CA ASP A 247 -19.72 21.74 -41.95
C ASP A 247 -21.20 21.77 -41.54
N THR A 248 -22.06 22.36 -42.37
CA THR A 248 -23.52 22.33 -42.26
C THR A 248 -24.08 20.96 -42.63
N GLN A 249 -24.10 19.99 -41.69
CA GLN A 249 -24.86 18.75 -41.84
C GLN A 249 -25.90 18.54 -40.73
N PRO A 250 -27.11 18.01 -41.05
CA PRO A 250 -28.24 17.95 -40.13
C PRO A 250 -28.06 16.91 -39.01
N LEU A 251 -28.43 17.33 -37.80
CA LEU A 251 -28.23 16.68 -36.51
C LEU A 251 -28.78 15.25 -36.42
N ASP A 252 -29.83 14.93 -37.18
CA ASP A 252 -30.62 13.69 -37.06
C ASP A 252 -29.88 12.44 -37.53
N VAL A 253 -28.99 12.59 -38.52
CA VAL A 253 -28.17 11.46 -39.03
C VAL A 253 -27.12 11.05 -37.99
N LEU A 254 -26.70 11.97 -37.13
CA LEU A 254 -25.60 11.78 -36.17
C LEU A 254 -26.03 11.13 -34.85
N LEU A 255 -27.30 11.25 -34.44
CA LEU A 255 -27.80 10.58 -33.22
C LEU A 255 -28.00 9.06 -33.39
N SER A 256 -28.05 8.58 -34.64
CA SER A 256 -28.16 7.15 -34.94
C SER A 256 -26.86 6.36 -34.75
N ARG A 257 -25.69 6.99 -34.95
CA ARG A 257 -24.37 6.33 -34.86
C ARG A 257 -23.90 5.97 -33.45
N PRO A 258 -24.05 6.83 -32.42
CA PRO A 258 -23.64 6.48 -31.06
C PRO A 258 -24.54 5.43 -30.41
N LEU A 259 -25.79 5.26 -30.88
CA LEU A 259 -26.69 4.19 -30.42
C LEU A 259 -26.37 2.81 -31.01
N ALA A 260 -25.54 2.76 -32.06
CA ALA A 260 -25.05 1.52 -32.66
C ALA A 260 -23.67 1.08 -32.14
N LEU A 261 -22.98 1.92 -31.34
CA LEU A 261 -21.73 1.54 -30.70
C LEU A 261 -22.03 0.71 -29.44
N SER A 262 -21.62 -0.56 -29.47
CA SER A 262 -21.83 -1.60 -28.46
C SER A 262 -21.19 -1.34 -27.07
N GLY A 263 -20.81 -0.10 -26.75
CA GLY A 263 -20.19 0.28 -25.48
C GLY A 263 -21.11 0.96 -24.47
N VAL A 264 -22.40 1.19 -24.81
CA VAL A 264 -23.36 1.90 -23.93
C VAL A 264 -24.40 0.96 -23.28
N ARG A 265 -24.33 -0.35 -23.54
CA ARG A 265 -25.11 -1.34 -22.78
C ARG A 265 -24.16 -2.26 -22.00
N GLY A 266 -23.86 -1.85 -20.77
CA GLY A 266 -23.54 -2.74 -19.64
C GLY A 266 -22.17 -3.41 -19.66
#